data_AF-A0A1H6J8Y6-F1
#
_entry.id   AF-A0A1H6J8Y6-F1
#
_cell.length_a   1.000
_cell.length_b   1.000
_cell.length_c   1.000
_cell.angle_alpha   90.00
_cell.angle_beta   90.00
_cell.angle_gamma   90.00
#
_symmetry.space_group_name_H-M   'P 1'
#
loop_
_entity.id
_entity.type
_entity.pdbx_description
1 polymer ?
#
loop_
_entity_poly.entity_id
_entity_poly.type
_entity_poly.pdbx_seq_one_letter_code
_entity_poly.pdbx_strand_id
1 'polypeptide(L)'
;MSETSSDDSTPDLTELRWIGPATAAELEAAGVDATDVTAKRVSYRSLVDTGVNPGVAAKIRREHSLSWSFEAGEGLESRSTQIRGLGRAEADWIAASAGDWVDESGADDAGSDADDRERTTEPVSDSGADPPVTSENDSGTDSGSGDWVPGDWPGLDDRSTEFVPAEAAWQERSRPTPVTDLEAVDDSGANLLSEAGITSIRSLATADPDHVADVLDVDVDRVSGWHEAARSASD
;
A
#
# COMPACT_ATOMS: atom_id res chain seq x y z
N MET A 1 -5.92 49.96 -35.39
CA MET A 1 -6.14 48.53 -35.16
C MET A 1 -4.80 47.93 -34.77
N SER A 2 -4.64 47.51 -33.51
CA SER A 2 -3.53 46.65 -33.14
C SER A 2 -4.12 45.26 -32.94
N GLU A 3 -3.83 44.38 -33.89
CA GLU A 3 -4.15 42.97 -33.83
C GLU A 3 -3.38 42.35 -32.65
N THR A 4 -4.10 42.00 -31.59
CA THR A 4 -3.62 41.06 -30.58
C THR A 4 -3.66 39.68 -31.22
N SER A 5 -2.59 39.31 -31.93
CA SER A 5 -2.30 37.90 -32.19
C SER A 5 -2.03 37.26 -30.83
N SER A 6 -3.08 36.73 -30.21
CA SER A 6 -2.93 35.69 -29.20
C SER A 6 -2.19 34.55 -29.89
N ASP A 7 -0.93 34.36 -29.53
CA ASP A 7 -0.18 33.15 -29.81
C ASP A 7 -0.86 32.03 -28.99
N ASP A 8 -1.99 31.55 -29.50
CA ASP A 8 -2.77 30.42 -28.98
C ASP A 8 -2.11 29.11 -29.47
N SER A 9 -0.79 29.06 -29.41
CA SER A 9 -0.04 27.85 -29.73
C SER A 9 -0.15 26.96 -28.50
N THR A 10 -1.15 26.09 -28.48
CA THR A 10 -1.24 25.04 -27.45
C THR A 10 0.08 24.26 -27.49
N PRO A 11 0.80 24.12 -26.36
CA PRO A 11 2.08 23.45 -26.35
C PRO A 11 1.92 22.01 -26.88
N ASP A 12 2.93 21.53 -27.57
CA ASP A 12 2.87 20.18 -28.14
C ASP A 12 2.96 19.14 -27.01
N LEU A 13 2.15 18.08 -27.09
CA LEU A 13 2.12 17.04 -26.06
C LEU A 13 3.47 16.36 -25.88
N THR A 14 4.27 16.25 -26.93
CA THR A 14 5.59 15.59 -26.86
C THR A 14 6.66 16.44 -26.17
N GLU A 15 6.38 17.72 -25.90
CA GLU A 15 7.24 18.57 -25.06
C GLU A 15 7.13 18.23 -23.57
N LEU A 16 6.04 17.57 -23.16
CA LEU A 16 5.84 17.14 -21.77
C LEU A 16 6.66 15.90 -21.45
N ARG A 17 7.31 15.92 -20.28
CA ARG A 17 8.17 14.83 -19.85
C ARG A 17 7.36 13.53 -19.72
N TRP A 18 7.91 12.47 -20.31
CA TRP A 18 7.31 11.12 -20.38
C TRP A 18 6.17 10.95 -21.39
N ILE A 19 5.85 11.96 -22.19
CA ILE A 19 4.91 11.84 -23.31
C ILE A 19 5.69 11.64 -24.60
N GLY A 20 5.65 10.43 -25.15
CA GLY A 20 6.23 10.13 -26.47
C GLY A 20 5.18 10.27 -27.59
N PRO A 21 5.59 10.21 -28.87
CA PRO A 21 4.68 10.37 -30.02
C PRO A 21 3.49 9.40 -30.02
N ALA A 22 3.70 8.16 -29.56
CA ALA A 22 2.62 7.17 -29.44
C ALA A 22 1.61 7.56 -28.34
N THR A 23 2.10 8.01 -27.18
CA THR A 23 1.23 8.48 -26.10
C THR A 23 0.50 9.77 -26.49
N ALA A 24 1.18 10.68 -27.20
CA ALA A 24 0.57 11.91 -27.71
C ALA A 24 -0.58 11.60 -28.67
N ALA A 25 -0.41 10.65 -29.59
CA ALA A 25 -1.47 10.24 -30.51
C ALA A 25 -2.71 9.68 -29.80
N GLU A 26 -2.53 8.87 -28.73
CA GLU A 26 -3.66 8.35 -27.93
C GLU A 26 -4.37 9.48 -27.17
N LEU A 27 -3.63 10.45 -26.63
CA LEU A 27 -4.19 11.60 -25.92
C LEU A 27 -4.94 12.56 -26.88
N GLU A 28 -4.38 12.82 -28.05
CA GLU A 28 -5.03 13.61 -29.11
C GLU A 28 -6.31 12.93 -29.61
N ALA A 29 -6.28 11.61 -29.79
CA ALA A 29 -7.47 10.83 -30.16
C ALA A 29 -8.58 10.94 -29.09
N ALA A 30 -8.20 11.11 -27.83
CA ALA A 30 -9.11 11.37 -26.71
C ALA A 30 -9.47 12.85 -26.52
N GLY A 31 -8.92 13.77 -27.33
CA GLY A 31 -9.14 15.21 -27.21
C GLY A 31 -8.47 15.85 -25.99
N VAL A 32 -7.43 15.22 -25.46
CA VAL A 32 -6.62 15.73 -24.34
C VAL A 32 -5.42 16.47 -24.90
N ASP A 33 -5.30 17.74 -24.57
CA ASP A 33 -4.18 18.59 -25.00
C ASP A 33 -3.13 18.78 -23.88
N ALA A 34 -1.96 19.36 -24.22
CA ALA A 34 -0.90 19.59 -23.23
C ALA A 34 -1.34 20.58 -22.12
N THR A 35 -2.30 21.45 -22.41
CA THR A 35 -2.87 22.36 -21.42
C THR A 35 -3.77 21.62 -20.44
N ASP A 36 -4.48 20.56 -20.86
CA ASP A 36 -5.21 19.67 -19.95
C ASP A 36 -4.28 19.02 -18.91
N VAL A 37 -3.13 18.51 -19.36
CA VAL A 37 -2.18 17.82 -18.48
C VAL A 37 -1.54 18.80 -17.50
N THR A 38 -1.10 19.97 -17.97
CA THR A 38 -0.46 20.99 -17.11
C THR A 38 -1.46 21.68 -16.17
N ALA A 39 -2.70 21.89 -16.60
CA ALA A 39 -3.79 22.39 -15.76
C ALA A 39 -4.41 21.32 -14.84
N LYS A 40 -3.90 20.08 -14.87
CA LYS A 40 -4.36 18.96 -14.04
C LYS A 40 -5.84 18.62 -14.25
N ARG A 41 -6.35 18.81 -15.47
CA ARG A 41 -7.70 18.44 -15.91
C ARG A 41 -7.81 16.95 -16.27
N VAL A 42 -6.70 16.22 -16.21
CA VAL A 42 -6.61 14.77 -16.45
C VAL A 42 -6.21 14.03 -15.18
N SER A 43 -6.73 12.82 -14.99
CA SER A 43 -6.36 11.94 -13.87
C SER A 43 -5.68 10.66 -14.37
N TYR A 44 -4.98 9.95 -13.49
CA TYR A 44 -4.33 8.68 -13.84
C TYR A 44 -5.31 7.68 -14.47
N ARG A 45 -6.52 7.51 -13.90
CA ARG A 45 -7.53 6.61 -14.49
C ARG A 45 -7.96 7.07 -15.88
N SER A 46 -8.14 8.37 -16.08
CA SER A 46 -8.47 8.91 -17.39
C SER A 46 -7.38 8.60 -18.41
N LEU A 47 -6.09 8.74 -18.05
CA LEU A 47 -4.98 8.39 -18.94
C LEU A 47 -4.99 6.90 -19.33
N VAL A 48 -5.23 6.00 -18.36
CA VAL A 48 -5.28 4.56 -18.62
C VAL A 48 -6.50 4.19 -19.47
N ASP A 49 -7.64 4.83 -19.25
CA ASP A 49 -8.88 4.60 -20.00
C ASP A 49 -8.77 5.06 -21.46
N THR A 50 -8.02 6.13 -21.73
CA THR A 50 -7.69 6.55 -23.11
C THR A 50 -6.64 5.66 -23.78
N GLY A 51 -6.24 4.55 -23.15
CA GLY A 51 -5.30 3.59 -23.73
C GLY A 51 -3.82 3.88 -23.47
N VAL A 52 -3.48 4.90 -22.66
CA VAL A 52 -2.08 5.15 -22.29
C VAL A 52 -1.58 4.01 -21.42
N ASN A 53 -0.37 3.51 -21.74
CA ASN A 53 0.26 2.46 -20.96
C ASN A 53 0.32 2.84 -19.46
N PRO A 54 -0.09 1.94 -18.54
CA PRO A 54 -0.22 2.27 -17.12
C PRO A 54 1.10 2.69 -16.46
N GLY A 55 2.24 2.18 -16.92
CA GLY A 55 3.55 2.60 -16.43
C GLY A 55 3.93 4.02 -16.85
N VAL A 56 3.55 4.42 -18.08
CA VAL A 56 3.74 5.78 -18.59
C VAL A 56 2.79 6.75 -17.89
N ALA A 57 1.51 6.38 -17.74
CA ALA A 57 0.52 7.16 -17.00
C ALA A 57 0.95 7.40 -15.54
N ALA A 58 1.59 6.41 -14.90
CA ALA A 58 2.14 6.57 -13.54
C ALA A 58 3.28 7.58 -13.47
N LYS A 59 4.16 7.63 -14.49
CA LYS A 59 5.24 8.63 -14.58
C LYS A 59 4.69 10.03 -14.83
N ILE A 60 3.77 10.18 -15.79
CA ILE A 60 3.09 11.45 -16.09
C ILE A 60 2.37 11.97 -14.85
N ARG A 61 1.67 11.11 -14.10
CA ARG A 61 0.99 11.48 -12.85
C ARG A 61 1.95 12.04 -11.82
N ARG A 62 3.09 11.38 -11.59
CA ARG A 62 4.09 11.83 -10.61
C ARG A 62 4.72 13.15 -11.04
N GLU A 63 5.01 13.30 -12.32
CA GLU A 63 5.61 14.51 -12.89
C GLU A 63 4.68 15.73 -12.78
N HIS A 64 3.45 15.58 -13.26
CA HIS A 64 2.48 16.68 -13.32
C HIS A 64 1.58 16.75 -12.07
N SER A 65 1.88 15.96 -11.04
CA SER A 65 1.12 15.86 -9.79
C SER A 65 -0.38 15.65 -10.03
N LEU A 66 -0.73 14.76 -10.97
CA LEU A 66 -2.13 14.49 -11.32
C LEU A 66 -2.84 13.69 -10.24
N SER A 67 -4.14 13.94 -10.10
CA SER A 67 -5.02 13.15 -9.25
C SER A 67 -5.09 11.70 -9.75
N TRP A 68 -5.29 10.76 -8.83
CA TRP A 68 -5.46 9.35 -9.20
C TRP A 68 -6.77 9.12 -9.99
N SER A 69 -7.85 9.76 -9.54
CA SER A 69 -9.16 9.85 -10.19
C SER A 69 -9.83 11.17 -9.78
N PHE A 70 -10.76 11.69 -10.61
CA PHE A 70 -11.60 12.83 -10.22
C PHE A 70 -12.83 12.40 -9.42
N GLU A 71 -13.33 11.19 -9.67
CA GLU A 71 -14.34 10.57 -8.81
C GLU A 71 -13.67 9.88 -7.64
N ALA A 72 -13.91 10.43 -6.46
CA ALA A 72 -13.80 9.75 -5.18
C ALA A 72 -15.15 9.07 -4.88
N GLY A 73 -15.57 8.09 -5.70
CA GLY A 73 -16.93 7.53 -5.57
C GLY A 73 -17.19 6.25 -6.35
N GLU A 74 -16.96 6.23 -7.67
CA GLU A 74 -17.30 5.03 -8.46
C GLU A 74 -16.42 3.83 -8.12
N GLY A 75 -17.07 2.76 -7.67
CA GLY A 75 -16.44 1.46 -7.45
C GLY A 75 -16.33 1.06 -5.98
N LEU A 76 -16.81 1.88 -5.03
CA LEU A 76 -16.97 1.43 -3.65
C LEU A 76 -17.96 0.26 -3.56
N GLU A 77 -19.15 0.35 -4.16
CA GLU A 77 -20.14 -0.77 -4.20
C GLU A 77 -19.58 -2.04 -4.84
N SER A 78 -18.81 -1.90 -5.93
CA SER A 78 -18.24 -3.06 -6.62
C SER A 78 -17.13 -3.71 -5.79
N ARG A 79 -16.31 -2.90 -5.09
CA ARG A 79 -15.24 -3.39 -4.20
C ARG A 79 -15.79 -3.95 -2.88
N SER A 80 -16.83 -3.34 -2.32
CA SER A 80 -17.52 -3.88 -1.14
C SER A 80 -18.18 -5.21 -1.47
N THR A 81 -18.75 -5.36 -2.66
CA THR A 81 -19.28 -6.63 -3.17
C THR A 81 -18.17 -7.65 -3.45
N GLN A 82 -16.98 -7.20 -3.88
CA GLN A 82 -15.83 -8.06 -4.16
C GLN A 82 -15.15 -8.60 -2.89
N ILE A 83 -15.34 -7.97 -1.73
CA ILE A 83 -14.91 -8.53 -0.44
C ILE A 83 -15.94 -9.58 0.01
N ARG A 84 -15.77 -10.80 -0.49
CA ARG A 84 -16.46 -11.99 0.02
C ARG A 84 -15.64 -12.59 1.16
N GLY A 85 -16.15 -12.51 2.40
CA GLY A 85 -15.62 -13.30 3.52
C GLY A 85 -15.25 -12.55 4.79
N LEU A 86 -15.99 -11.52 5.21
CA LEU A 86 -15.88 -11.08 6.61
C LEU A 86 -16.43 -12.19 7.51
N GLY A 87 -15.53 -12.87 8.22
CA GLY A 87 -15.91 -13.94 9.14
C GLY A 87 -16.72 -13.40 10.32
N ARG A 88 -17.48 -14.27 11.00
CA ARG A 88 -18.28 -13.90 12.19
C ARG A 88 -17.49 -13.11 13.24
N ALA A 89 -16.21 -13.46 13.43
CA ALA A 89 -15.33 -12.83 14.41
C ALA A 89 -14.98 -11.37 14.04
N GLU A 90 -14.88 -11.07 12.75
CA GLU A 90 -14.61 -9.72 12.27
C GLU A 90 -15.89 -8.87 12.26
N ALA A 91 -17.04 -9.49 11.95
CA ALA A 91 -18.35 -8.83 12.10
C ALA A 91 -18.65 -8.47 13.57
N ASP A 92 -18.34 -9.36 14.52
CA ASP A 92 -18.48 -9.10 15.96
C ASP A 92 -17.55 -7.97 16.42
N TRP A 93 -16.32 -7.92 15.88
CA TRP A 93 -15.37 -6.85 16.20
C TRP A 93 -15.81 -5.48 15.66
N ILE A 94 -16.35 -5.41 14.45
CA ILE A 94 -16.89 -4.16 13.89
C ILE A 94 -18.13 -3.72 14.66
N ALA A 95 -19.03 -4.65 15.04
CA ALA A 95 -20.20 -4.32 15.84
C ALA A 95 -19.83 -3.77 17.23
N ALA A 96 -18.80 -4.32 17.86
CA ALA A 96 -18.27 -3.82 19.12
C ALA A 96 -17.62 -2.43 18.98
N SER A 97 -17.01 -2.14 17.84
CA SER A 97 -16.33 -0.85 17.59
C SER A 97 -17.24 0.23 16.99
N ALA A 98 -18.46 -0.09 16.54
CA ALA A 98 -19.37 0.86 15.90
C ALA A 98 -20.09 1.80 16.88
N GLY A 99 -20.05 1.51 18.19
CA GLY A 99 -20.73 2.29 19.23
C GLY A 99 -19.93 3.44 19.84
N ASP A 100 -18.62 3.55 19.59
CA ASP A 100 -17.72 4.49 20.29
C ASP A 100 -17.39 5.76 19.47
N TRP A 101 -18.01 5.93 18.30
CA TRP A 101 -17.70 7.06 17.40
C TRP A 101 -18.83 8.11 17.31
N VAL A 102 -19.92 7.94 18.06
CA VAL A 102 -20.96 8.96 18.26
C VAL A 102 -21.23 9.10 19.76
N ASP A 103 -20.43 9.92 20.43
CA ASP A 103 -20.90 10.72 21.58
C ASP A 103 -19.95 11.89 21.87
N GLU A 104 -20.02 12.96 21.05
CA GLU A 104 -19.69 14.31 21.55
C GLU A 104 -20.41 15.41 20.72
N SER A 105 -21.70 15.24 20.44
CA SER A 105 -22.50 16.27 19.76
C SER A 105 -23.97 16.23 20.17
N GLY A 106 -24.24 16.69 21.40
CA GLY A 106 -25.44 17.45 21.77
C GLY A 106 -26.81 16.78 21.68
N ALA A 107 -27.33 16.34 22.82
CA ALA A 107 -28.77 16.36 23.08
C ALA A 107 -29.01 16.63 24.57
N ASP A 108 -29.26 17.90 24.89
CA ASP A 108 -29.95 18.31 26.10
C ASP A 108 -31.41 17.82 26.01
N ASP A 109 -31.92 17.07 27.00
CA ASP A 109 -33.17 17.39 27.73
C ASP A 109 -33.56 16.30 28.76
N ALA A 110 -33.84 16.80 29.98
CA ALA A 110 -34.72 16.29 31.04
C ALA A 110 -34.53 14.90 31.69
N GLY A 111 -34.26 14.92 33.00
CA GLY A 111 -34.01 13.77 33.87
C GLY A 111 -35.21 13.16 34.62
N SER A 112 -34.90 12.74 35.86
CA SER A 112 -35.71 11.99 36.87
C SER A 112 -35.50 10.46 36.78
N ASP A 113 -35.22 9.67 37.81
CA ASP A 113 -34.95 9.81 39.25
C ASP A 113 -34.41 8.44 39.74
N ALA A 114 -33.53 8.47 40.75
CA ALA A 114 -33.16 7.45 41.76
C ALA A 114 -33.13 5.93 41.45
N ASP A 115 -31.98 5.29 41.75
CA ASP A 115 -31.75 4.36 42.90
C ASP A 115 -30.47 3.52 42.61
N ASP A 116 -29.34 3.86 43.24
CA ASP A 116 -28.77 3.11 44.36
C ASP A 116 -28.15 1.73 43.97
N ARG A 117 -26.81 1.68 43.88
CA ARG A 117 -25.96 0.81 44.72
C ARG A 117 -24.48 0.94 44.38
N GLU A 118 -23.70 0.92 45.45
CA GLU A 118 -22.33 1.37 45.63
C GLU A 118 -21.26 0.40 45.13
N ARG A 119 -20.10 0.91 44.70
CA ARG A 119 -18.79 0.32 45.07
C ARG A 119 -17.61 1.29 44.91
N THR A 120 -17.32 1.96 46.02
CA THR A 120 -16.01 2.22 46.63
C THR A 120 -14.84 2.68 45.76
N THR A 121 -14.52 3.96 45.97
CA THR A 121 -13.26 4.67 45.73
C THR A 121 -12.08 4.11 46.55
N GLU A 122 -10.88 4.11 45.98
CA GLU A 122 -9.62 4.29 46.74
C GLU A 122 -8.87 5.47 46.10
N PRO A 123 -8.60 6.57 46.84
CA PRO A 123 -7.82 7.70 46.38
C PRO A 123 -6.35 7.58 46.81
N VAL A 124 -5.41 7.93 45.93
CA VAL A 124 -4.05 8.29 46.33
C VAL A 124 -3.81 9.76 46.03
N SER A 125 -3.54 10.53 47.08
CA SER A 125 -3.13 11.93 47.01
C SER A 125 -1.68 12.08 47.49
N ASP A 126 -0.95 12.92 46.75
CA ASP A 126 -0.07 13.99 47.23
C ASP A 126 1.47 13.83 47.16
N SER A 127 2.07 14.99 46.82
CA SER A 127 3.46 15.45 47.00
C SER A 127 4.46 15.29 45.84
N GLY A 128 4.38 16.24 44.91
CA GLY A 128 5.34 17.35 44.76
C GLY A 128 6.76 17.07 44.25
N ALA A 129 7.09 17.62 43.06
CA ALA A 129 8.29 18.44 42.81
C ALA A 129 8.38 18.86 41.32
N ASP A 130 7.95 20.09 41.01
CA ASP A 130 8.33 20.80 39.78
C ASP A 130 9.81 21.21 39.84
N PRO A 131 10.63 20.94 38.81
CA PRO A 131 11.93 21.59 38.67
C PRO A 131 11.77 23.00 38.05
N PRO A 132 12.62 23.97 38.46
CA PRO A 132 12.47 25.37 38.08
C PRO A 132 12.90 25.63 36.63
N VAL A 133 12.13 26.51 35.99
CA VAL A 133 12.51 27.22 34.76
C VAL A 133 13.61 28.24 35.06
N THR A 134 14.69 28.21 34.27
CA THR A 134 15.54 29.37 34.01
C THR A 134 15.85 29.43 32.51
N SER A 135 15.10 30.32 31.86
CA SER A 135 15.41 31.17 30.70
C SER A 135 16.90 31.60 30.70
N GLU A 136 17.65 31.82 29.60
CA GLU A 136 17.39 32.56 28.36
C GLU A 136 18.49 32.27 27.30
N ASN A 137 18.17 32.66 26.05
CA ASN A 137 19.05 32.99 24.90
C ASN A 137 19.49 31.82 23.99
N ASP A 138 19.29 31.82 22.66
CA ASP A 138 19.24 32.94 21.72
C ASP A 138 18.44 32.54 20.45
N SER A 139 17.57 33.45 20.02
CA SER A 139 17.11 33.78 18.66
C SER A 139 17.03 32.71 17.55
N GLY A 140 15.82 32.59 17.00
CA GLY A 140 15.64 32.97 15.59
C GLY A 140 14.99 31.93 14.67
N THR A 141 13.86 32.34 14.10
CA THR A 141 13.18 31.81 12.90
C THR A 141 12.17 30.71 13.20
N ASP A 142 10.91 31.05 13.46
CA ASP A 142 9.88 31.47 12.48
C ASP A 142 9.50 30.36 11.47
N SER A 143 8.27 29.89 11.64
CA SER A 143 7.32 29.45 10.61
C SER A 143 7.85 28.59 9.46
N GLY A 144 7.56 27.29 9.54
CA GLY A 144 7.66 26.40 8.39
C GLY A 144 6.92 25.10 8.66
N SER A 145 5.75 24.97 8.03
CA SER A 145 4.95 23.77 7.89
C SER A 145 5.81 22.49 7.84
N GLY A 146 5.40 21.46 8.60
CA GLY A 146 5.88 20.09 8.40
C GLY A 146 5.39 19.58 7.04
N ASP A 147 5.99 20.08 5.98
CA ASP A 147 5.85 19.58 4.63
C ASP A 147 6.68 18.30 4.56
N TRP A 148 5.97 17.18 4.49
CA TRP A 148 6.58 15.88 4.33
C TRP A 148 7.22 15.84 2.92
N VAL A 149 8.52 16.12 2.81
CA VAL A 149 9.26 16.14 1.55
C VAL A 149 9.66 14.71 1.16
N PRO A 150 9.13 14.12 0.06
CA PRO A 150 9.63 12.86 -0.45
C PRO A 150 10.99 13.13 -1.11
N GLY A 151 12.09 12.81 -0.42
CA GLY A 151 13.43 12.93 -1.02
C GLY A 151 14.60 13.11 -0.05
N ASP A 152 14.36 13.40 1.23
CA ASP A 152 15.42 13.53 2.24
C ASP A 152 15.83 12.15 2.82
N TRP A 153 16.23 11.23 1.95
CA TRP A 153 17.03 10.08 2.37
C TRP A 153 18.50 10.47 2.22
N PRO A 154 19.32 10.44 3.29
CA PRO A 154 20.72 10.77 3.17
C PRO A 154 21.42 9.70 2.32
N GLY A 155 21.75 10.03 1.07
CA GLY A 155 22.69 9.26 0.24
C GLY A 155 22.19 8.73 -1.11
N LEU A 156 21.37 9.46 -1.87
CA LEU A 156 21.21 9.19 -3.31
C LEU A 156 21.58 10.41 -4.16
N ASP A 157 22.88 10.53 -4.42
CA ASP A 157 23.35 11.11 -5.67
C ASP A 157 22.93 10.23 -6.86
N ASP A 158 22.25 10.89 -7.81
CA ASP A 158 21.79 10.36 -9.10
C ASP A 158 22.99 10.04 -10.01
N ARG A 159 23.63 8.89 -9.78
CA ARG A 159 24.47 8.17 -10.78
C ARG A 159 24.95 6.75 -10.43
N SER A 160 24.50 6.14 -9.34
CA SER A 160 25.07 4.86 -8.90
C SER A 160 24.10 3.68 -9.07
N THR A 161 24.34 2.83 -10.07
CA THR A 161 23.75 1.47 -10.21
C THR A 161 24.26 0.50 -9.13
N GLU A 162 24.51 1.00 -7.92
CA GLU A 162 25.22 0.35 -6.82
C GLU A 162 24.30 0.06 -5.63
N PHE A 163 22.99 0.34 -5.75
CA PHE A 163 21.97 0.12 -4.72
C PHE A 163 21.62 -1.37 -4.48
N VAL A 164 22.18 -2.27 -5.29
CA VAL A 164 21.85 -3.70 -5.30
C VAL A 164 22.35 -4.54 -4.10
N PRO A 165 23.44 -4.25 -3.36
CA PRO A 165 23.90 -5.15 -2.30
C PRO A 165 23.09 -5.01 -1.00
N ALA A 166 22.58 -3.82 -0.69
CA ALA A 166 21.79 -3.60 0.53
C ALA A 166 20.36 -4.16 0.39
N GLU A 167 19.71 -3.92 -0.75
CA GLU A 167 18.37 -4.44 -1.03
C GLU A 167 18.39 -5.96 -1.28
N ALA A 168 19.36 -6.48 -2.05
CA ALA A 168 19.50 -7.93 -2.23
C ALA A 168 19.77 -8.63 -0.90
N ALA A 169 20.59 -8.06 0.00
CA ALA A 169 20.79 -8.62 1.33
C ALA A 169 19.50 -8.62 2.18
N TRP A 170 18.59 -7.66 2.00
CA TRP A 170 17.30 -7.64 2.70
C TRP A 170 16.32 -8.67 2.13
N GLN A 171 16.29 -8.84 0.81
CA GLN A 171 15.52 -9.89 0.15
C GLN A 171 16.04 -11.27 0.53
N GLU A 172 17.37 -11.47 0.56
CA GLU A 172 18.01 -12.71 1.00
C GLU A 172 17.65 -13.07 2.44
N ARG A 173 17.63 -12.08 3.34
CA ARG A 173 17.25 -12.26 4.75
C ARG A 173 15.76 -12.52 4.97
N SER A 174 14.93 -12.08 4.03
CA SER A 174 13.46 -12.20 4.13
C SER A 174 12.92 -13.33 3.26
N ARG A 175 13.80 -14.07 2.57
CA ARG A 175 13.40 -15.20 1.75
C ARG A 175 12.94 -16.34 2.64
N PRO A 176 11.74 -16.88 2.41
CA PRO A 176 11.33 -18.10 3.09
C PRO A 176 12.31 -19.23 2.79
N THR A 177 12.57 -20.09 3.79
CA THR A 177 13.52 -21.21 3.66
C THR A 177 13.17 -22.05 2.42
N PRO A 178 14.08 -22.18 1.45
CA PRO A 178 13.79 -22.84 0.18
C PRO A 178 13.59 -24.35 0.37
N VAL A 179 12.79 -24.99 -0.49
CA VAL A 179 12.58 -26.45 -0.44
C VAL A 179 13.84 -27.27 -0.67
N THR A 180 14.87 -26.69 -1.28
CA THR A 180 16.18 -27.32 -1.52
C THR A 180 17.00 -27.54 -0.24
N ASP A 181 16.68 -26.84 0.85
CA ASP A 181 17.32 -27.09 2.16
C ASP A 181 16.75 -28.34 2.86
N LEU A 182 15.66 -28.93 2.34
CA LEU A 182 15.04 -30.11 2.92
C LEU A 182 15.75 -31.38 2.44
N GLU A 183 16.47 -32.07 3.33
CA GLU A 183 17.22 -33.30 2.97
C GLU A 183 16.36 -34.43 2.37
N ALA A 184 15.06 -34.44 2.67
CA ALA A 184 14.11 -35.41 2.11
C ALA A 184 13.78 -35.16 0.62
N VAL A 185 14.06 -33.95 0.11
CA VAL A 185 13.78 -33.55 -1.28
C VAL A 185 15.10 -33.47 -2.03
N ASP A 186 15.24 -34.35 -3.03
CA ASP A 186 16.34 -34.30 -3.99
C ASP A 186 16.15 -33.16 -5.01
N ASP A 187 17.22 -32.79 -5.73
CA ASP A 187 17.20 -31.70 -6.73
C ASP A 187 16.09 -31.87 -7.79
N SER A 188 15.77 -33.11 -8.18
CA SER A 188 14.71 -33.37 -9.16
C SER A 188 13.33 -33.18 -8.53
N GLY A 189 13.15 -33.59 -7.28
CA GLY A 189 11.95 -33.28 -6.49
C GLY A 189 11.75 -31.77 -6.27
N ALA A 190 12.83 -31.04 -5.98
CA ALA A 190 12.78 -29.59 -5.81
C ALA A 190 12.38 -28.87 -7.11
N ASN A 191 12.84 -29.36 -8.27
CA ASN A 191 12.43 -28.83 -9.57
C ASN A 191 10.95 -29.05 -9.84
N LEU A 192 10.44 -30.26 -9.60
CA LEU A 192 9.01 -30.58 -9.76
C LEU A 192 8.13 -29.70 -8.87
N LEU A 193 8.51 -29.54 -7.59
CA LEU A 193 7.80 -28.66 -6.66
C LEU A 193 7.82 -27.20 -7.13
N SER A 194 8.94 -26.74 -7.69
CA SER A 194 9.06 -25.39 -8.25
C SER A 194 8.16 -25.20 -9.48
N GLU A 195 7.99 -26.22 -10.33
CA GLU A 195 7.06 -26.21 -11.47
C GLU A 195 5.59 -26.13 -11.00
N ALA A 196 5.26 -26.72 -9.85
CA ALA A 196 3.96 -26.54 -9.18
C ALA A 196 3.84 -25.23 -8.36
N GLY A 197 4.87 -24.38 -8.35
CA GLY A 197 4.88 -23.11 -7.63
C GLY A 197 5.20 -23.23 -6.12
N ILE A 198 5.64 -24.40 -5.67
CA ILE A 198 6.03 -24.67 -4.27
C ILE A 198 7.55 -24.52 -4.15
N THR A 199 8.00 -23.31 -3.80
CA THR A 199 9.44 -22.98 -3.72
C THR A 199 10.00 -22.91 -2.30
N SER A 200 9.15 -23.05 -1.27
CA SER A 200 9.57 -22.91 0.14
C SER A 200 9.02 -24.01 1.07
N ILE A 201 9.77 -24.35 2.12
CA ILE A 201 9.43 -25.38 3.11
C ILE A 201 8.06 -25.10 3.74
N ARG A 202 7.80 -23.84 4.14
CA ARG A 202 6.50 -23.45 4.71
C ARG A 202 5.33 -23.63 3.75
N SER A 203 5.54 -23.36 2.45
CA SER A 203 4.51 -23.55 1.42
C SER A 203 4.19 -25.04 1.27
N LEU A 204 5.23 -25.87 1.21
CA LEU A 204 5.10 -27.32 1.16
C LEU A 204 4.43 -27.90 2.42
N ALA A 205 4.73 -27.39 3.62
CA ALA A 205 4.13 -27.84 4.88
C ALA A 205 2.64 -27.48 5.05
N THR A 206 2.12 -26.57 4.23
CA THR A 206 0.71 -26.17 4.20
C THR A 206 -0.05 -26.70 2.98
N ALA A 207 0.64 -27.28 2.01
CA ALA A 207 0.04 -27.82 0.80
C ALA A 207 -0.68 -29.14 1.08
N ASP A 208 -1.68 -29.46 0.25
CA ASP A 208 -2.38 -30.74 0.30
C ASP A 208 -1.55 -31.80 -0.46
N PRO A 209 -1.06 -32.87 0.20
CA PRO A 209 -0.15 -33.82 -0.43
C PRO A 209 -0.82 -34.68 -1.52
N ASP A 210 -2.11 -34.99 -1.39
CA ASP A 210 -2.87 -35.73 -2.42
C ASP A 210 -3.02 -34.87 -3.68
N HIS A 211 -3.33 -33.58 -3.50
CA HIS A 211 -3.45 -32.66 -4.63
C HIS A 211 -2.11 -32.41 -5.34
N VAL A 212 -1.02 -32.26 -4.57
CA VAL A 212 0.32 -32.07 -5.15
C VAL A 212 0.80 -33.31 -5.89
N ALA A 213 0.48 -34.51 -5.38
CA ALA A 213 0.76 -35.77 -6.05
C ALA A 213 0.02 -35.89 -7.40
N ASP A 214 -1.26 -35.52 -7.43
CA ASP A 214 -2.08 -35.50 -8.65
C ASP A 214 -1.54 -34.52 -9.70
N VAL A 215 -1.20 -33.29 -9.28
CA VAL A 215 -0.69 -32.24 -10.19
C VAL A 215 0.68 -32.58 -10.75
N LEU A 216 1.55 -33.21 -9.95
CA LEU A 216 2.91 -33.58 -10.36
C LEU A 216 2.99 -34.94 -11.07
N ASP A 217 1.90 -35.73 -11.08
CA ASP A 217 1.89 -37.13 -11.50
C ASP A 217 2.98 -37.95 -10.76
N VAL A 218 3.07 -37.76 -9.44
CA VAL A 218 4.05 -38.40 -8.54
C VAL A 218 3.32 -39.23 -7.49
N ASP A 219 3.95 -40.32 -7.01
CA ASP A 219 3.43 -41.13 -5.91
C ASP A 219 3.10 -40.29 -4.65
N VAL A 220 1.86 -40.43 -4.17
CA VAL A 220 1.35 -39.71 -2.99
C VAL A 220 2.15 -40.00 -1.72
N ASP A 221 2.68 -41.20 -1.54
CA ASP A 221 3.53 -41.55 -0.40
C ASP A 221 4.85 -40.75 -0.40
N ARG A 222 5.41 -40.50 -1.60
CA ARG A 222 6.63 -39.70 -1.76
C ARG A 222 6.38 -38.24 -1.39
N VAL A 223 5.27 -37.67 -1.87
CA VAL A 223 4.86 -36.29 -1.56
C VAL A 223 4.48 -36.14 -0.07
N SER A 224 3.84 -37.15 0.51
CA SER A 224 3.52 -37.18 1.94
C SER A 224 4.77 -37.16 2.81
N GLY A 225 5.81 -37.91 2.42
CA GLY A 225 7.11 -37.86 3.07
C GLY A 225 7.77 -36.47 3.00
N TRP A 226 7.70 -35.80 1.85
CA TRP A 226 8.17 -34.43 1.69
C TRP A 226 7.38 -33.43 2.55
N HIS A 227 6.06 -33.56 2.60
CA HIS A 227 5.17 -32.73 3.40
C HIS A 227 5.44 -32.88 4.91
N GLU A 228 5.61 -34.12 5.40
CA GLU A 228 5.90 -34.38 6.82
C GLU A 228 7.29 -33.88 7.24
N ALA A 229 8.30 -34.05 6.37
CA ALA A 229 9.62 -33.48 6.58
C ALA A 229 9.56 -31.94 6.60
N ALA A 230 8.80 -31.32 5.69
CA ALA A 230 8.64 -29.87 5.65
C ALA A 230 7.91 -29.32 6.89
N ARG A 231 6.90 -30.03 7.38
CA ARG A 231 6.18 -29.69 8.62
C ARG A 231 7.10 -29.75 9.83
N SER A 232 7.93 -30.79 9.91
CA SER A 232 8.92 -30.95 10.99
C SER A 232 10.01 -29.88 10.96
N ALA A 233 10.36 -29.37 9.78
CA ALA A 233 11.33 -28.29 9.61
C ALA A 233 10.74 -26.86 9.79
N SER A 234 9.41 -26.74 9.86
CA SER A 234 8.70 -25.46 10.02
C SER A 234 8.24 -25.18 11.46
N ASP A 235 8.32 -26.17 12.35
CA ASP A 235 7.94 -26.09 13.78
C ASP A 235 9.11 -25.56 14.65
#